data_AF-A0A5K0ZFQ9-F1
#
_entry.id   AF-A0A5K0ZFQ9-F1
#
_cell.length_a   1.000
_cell.length_b   1.000
_cell.length_c   1.000
_cell.angle_alpha   90.00
_cell.angle_beta   90.00
_cell.angle_gamma   90.00
#
_symmetry.space_group_name_H-M   'P 1'
#
loop_
_entity.id
_entity.type
_entity.pdbx_description
1 polymer ?
#
loop_
_entity_poly.entity_id
_entity_poly.type
_entity_poly.pdbx_seq_one_letter_code
_entity_poly.pdbx_strand_id
1 'polypeptide(L)' 'FVNFTNIMSKNGSSIEKEATFALAALMEIPIQYKAVMELGLLG' A
#
# COMPACT_ATOMS: atom_id res chain seq x y z
N PHE A 1 -0.55 2.52 6.87
CA PHE A 1 -0.19 3.94 6.62
C PHE A 1 1.13 4.01 5.86
N VAL A 2 1.17 4.65 4.69
CA VAL A 2 2.37 4.70 3.83
C VAL A 2 3.07 6.05 3.94
N ASN A 3 4.37 6.05 4.24
CA ASN A 3 5.18 7.27 4.30
C ASN A 3 5.77 7.59 2.92
N PHE A 4 5.03 8.38 2.14
CA PHE A 4 5.40 8.78 0.77
C PHE A 4 6.76 9.49 0.71
N THR A 5 7.00 10.46 1.58
CA THR A 5 8.24 11.26 1.60
C THR A 5 9.45 10.37 1.84
N ASN A 6 9.37 9.42 2.77
CA ASN A 6 10.46 8.49 3.05
C ASN A 6 10.80 7.62 1.82
N ILE A 7 9.77 7.13 1.11
CA ILE A 7 9.96 6.29 -0.09
C ILE A 7 10.58 7.09 -1.23
N MET A 8 10.13 8.33 -1.45
CA MET A 8 10.65 9.19 -2.51
C MET A 8 12.05 9.74 -2.22
N SER A 9 12.42 9.87 -0.94
CA SER A 9 13.78 10.28 -0.51
C SER A 9 14.83 9.18 -0.59
N LYS A 10 14.46 7.92 -0.86
CA LYS A 10 15.45 6.85 -1.07
C LYS A 10 16.26 7.07 -2.35
N ASN A 11 17.51 6.63 -2.36
CA ASN A 11 18.32 6.60 -3.58
C ASN A 11 17.85 5.42 -4.46
N GLY A 12 17.48 5.72 -5.70
CA GLY A 12 16.93 4.76 -6.66
C GLY A 12 16.31 5.47 -7.87
N SER A 13 15.98 4.71 -8.90
CA SER A 13 15.26 5.21 -10.08
C SER A 13 13.80 5.55 -9.74
N SER A 14 13.14 6.41 -10.54
CA SER A 14 11.71 6.74 -10.33
C SER A 14 10.83 5.49 -10.31
N ILE A 15 11.13 4.53 -11.20
CA ILE A 15 10.39 3.28 -11.34
C ILE A 15 10.48 2.44 -10.05
N GLU A 16 11.65 2.34 -9.43
CA GLU A 16 11.81 1.59 -8.18
C GLU A 16 11.07 2.24 -7.01
N LYS A 17 11.04 3.58 -6.96
CA LYS A 17 10.32 4.33 -5.93
C LYS A 17 8.81 4.16 -6.07
N GLU A 18 8.30 4.27 -7.29
CA GLU A 18 6.88 4.06 -7.61
C GLU A 18 6.46 2.62 -7.33
N ALA A 19 7.28 1.63 -7.70
CA ALA A 19 7.00 0.22 -7.39
C ALA A 19 6.99 -0.03 -5.87
N THR A 20 7.92 0.56 -5.13
CA THR A 20 7.99 0.45 -3.66
C THR A 20 6.78 1.12 -3.00
N PHE A 21 6.37 2.29 -3.51
CA PHE A 21 5.18 2.98 -3.03
C PHE A 21 3.91 2.18 -3.30
N ALA A 22 3.73 1.69 -4.52
CA ALA A 22 2.57 0.88 -4.91
C ALA A 22 2.49 -0.41 -4.08
N LEU A 23 3.62 -1.10 -3.87
CA LEU A 23 3.68 -2.29 -3.03
C LEU A 23 3.28 -1.98 -1.58
N ALA A 24 3.86 -0.93 -0.99
CA ALA A 24 3.56 -0.53 0.38
C ALA A 24 2.10 -0.10 0.57
N ALA A 25 1.49 0.54 -0.44
CA ALA A 25 0.09 0.98 -0.40
C ALA A 25 -0.90 -0.17 -0.59
N LEU A 26 -0.56 -1.16 -1.43
CA LEU A 26 -1.47 -2.24 -1.78
C LEU A 26 -1.33 -3.47 -0.88
N MET A 27 -0.23 -3.63 -0.14
CA MET A 27 -0.01 -4.79 0.74
C MET A 27 -1.11 -4.97 1.80
N GLU A 28 -1.68 -3.89 2.32
CA GLU A 28 -2.71 -3.96 3.37
C GLU A 28 -4.14 -4.14 2.82
N ILE A 29 -4.36 -3.91 1.53
CA ILE A 29 -5.70 -3.92 0.93
C ILE A 29 -6.36 -5.32 0.91
N PRO A 30 -5.65 -6.43 0.56
CA PRO A 30 -6.27 -7.75 0.50
C PRO A 30 -6.79 -8.25 1.86
N ILE A 31 -6.07 -7.95 2.95
CA ILE A 31 -6.47 -8.40 4.29
C ILE A 31 -7.60 -7.53 4.85
N GLN A 32 -7.55 -6.20 4.61
CA GLN A 32 -8.63 -5.29 5.00
C GLN A 32 -9.92 -5.59 4.24
N TYR A 33 -9.84 -5.87 2.94
CA TYR A 33 -11.00 -6.28 2.15
C TYR A 33 -11.66 -7.55 2.71
N LYS A 34 -10.87 -8.58 3.04
CA LYS A 34 -11.38 -9.79 3.69
C LYS A 34 -12.03 -9.50 5.04
N ALA A 35 -11.40 -8.68 5.87
CA ALA A 35 -11.95 -8.33 7.18
C ALA A 35 -13.29 -7.58 7.05
N VAL A 36 -13.41 -6.63 6.12
CA VAL A 36 -14.66 -5.87 5.91
C VAL A 36 -15.77 -6.77 5.35
N MET A 37 -15.43 -7.74 4.50
CA MET A 37 -16.34 -8.80 4.04
C MET A 37 -16.80 -9.71 5.19
N GLU A 38 -15.89 -10.19 6.03
CA GLU A 38 -16.20 -11.07 7.17
C GLU A 38 -17.02 -10.37 8.26
N LEU A 39 -16.78 -9.07 8.45
CA LEU A 39 -17.56 -8.23 9.36
C LEU A 39 -18.94 -7.84 8.80
N GLY A 40 -19.28 -8.23 7.56
CA GLY A 40 -20.56 -7.88 6.93
C GLY A 40 -20.74 -6.38 6.70
N LEU A 41 -19.64 -5.63 6.64
CA LEU A 41 -19.63 -4.18 6.41
C LEU A 41 -19.60 -3.84 4.91
N LEU A 42 -19.31 -4.83 4.07
CA LEU A 42 -19.43 -4.74 2.61
C LEU A 42 -20.80 -5.31 2.19
N GLY A 43 -21.69 -4.47 1.67
CA GLY A 43 -23.05 -4.81 1.27
C GLY A 43 -23.52 -3.96 0.11
#